data_AF-A0A0A1X3J8-F1
#
_entry.id   AF-A0A0A1X3J8-F1
#
_cell.length_a   1.000
_cell.length_b   1.000
_cell.length_c   1.000
_cell.angle_alpha   90.00
_cell.angle_beta   90.00
_cell.angle_gamma   90.00
#
_symmetry.space_group_name_H-M   'P 1'
#
loop_
_entity.id
_entity.type
_entity.pdbx_description
1 polymer ?
#
loop_
_entity_poly.entity_id
_entity_poly.type
_entity_poly.pdbx_seq_one_letter_code
_entity_poly.pdbx_strand_id
1 'polypeptide(L)'
;MQLELMRATPKRGFHIPQYWDADNRNNICIQCTDGVALALKYKEGVLLATTRAETKSYETIYKLTDKICACVYGAIGDIQQIMKMAISQIKLLEYNTEHEVPVRGVTQIIRNLLHSLQKNATPHPIYAEIIVGGVDCDGYSICHILSDTFKYY
;
A
#
# COMPACT_ATOMS: atom_id res chain seq x y z
N MET A 1 -17.29 8.39 7.44
CA MET A 1 -16.08 8.28 8.28
C MET A 1 -14.93 8.80 7.44
N GLN A 2 -14.29 9.89 7.86
CA GLN A 2 -13.25 10.59 7.12
C GLN A 2 -11.90 9.91 7.44
N LEU A 3 -11.07 9.62 6.43
CA LEU A 3 -9.71 9.10 6.65
C LEU A 3 -8.89 10.12 7.44
N GLU A 4 -8.51 9.80 8.67
CA GLU A 4 -7.64 10.63 9.50
C GLU A 4 -6.21 10.07 9.46
N LEU A 5 -5.32 10.73 8.71
CA LEU A 5 -3.92 10.35 8.61
C LEU A 5 -3.18 10.81 9.87
N MET A 6 -3.15 9.98 10.92
CA MET A 6 -2.34 10.27 12.12
C MET A 6 -0.85 10.07 11.82
N ARG A 7 -0.10 11.17 11.79
CA ARG A 7 1.35 11.19 11.62
C ARG A 7 2.02 11.00 12.98
N ALA A 8 2.53 9.80 13.26
CA ALA A 8 3.34 9.54 14.44
C ALA A 8 4.82 9.35 14.04
N THR A 9 5.70 10.23 14.49
CA THR A 9 7.15 10.00 14.40
C THR A 9 7.56 9.01 15.49
N PRO A 10 8.17 7.87 15.16
CA PRO A 10 8.56 6.89 16.15
C PRO A 10 9.73 7.42 16.99
N LYS A 11 9.61 7.31 18.30
CA LYS A 11 10.74 7.55 19.22
C LYS A 11 11.74 6.38 19.12
N ARG A 12 13.03 6.69 19.16
CA ARG A 12 14.14 5.72 19.14
C ARG A 12 13.90 4.61 20.18
N GLY A 13 14.02 3.35 19.78
CA GLY A 13 13.93 2.18 20.67
C GLY A 13 12.61 1.40 20.64
N PHE A 14 11.70 1.68 19.72
CA PHE A 14 10.46 0.91 19.58
C PHE A 14 10.72 -0.41 18.83
N HIS A 15 10.77 -1.52 19.55
CA HIS A 15 10.90 -2.87 18.97
C HIS A 15 9.50 -3.36 18.58
N ILE A 16 9.18 -3.34 17.28
CA ILE A 16 7.97 -3.98 16.76
C ILE A 16 8.30 -5.45 16.59
N PRO A 17 7.59 -6.39 17.25
CA PRO A 17 7.75 -7.80 16.95
C PRO A 17 7.38 -8.04 15.48
N GLN A 18 8.25 -8.71 14.72
CA GLN A 18 7.87 -9.22 13.41
C GLN A 18 6.73 -10.24 13.62
N TYR A 19 5.48 -9.80 13.49
CA TYR A 19 4.31 -10.67 13.60
C TYR A 19 3.85 -11.04 12.19
N TRP A 20 4.31 -12.20 11.72
CA TRP A 20 3.78 -12.86 10.54
C TRP A 20 2.80 -13.94 11.01
N ASP A 21 1.52 -13.63 10.98
CA ASP A 21 0.46 -14.59 11.25
C ASP A 21 -0.15 -15.03 9.93
N ALA A 22 0.29 -16.20 9.47
CA ALA A 22 -0.17 -16.82 8.22
C ALA A 22 -1.69 -17.08 8.22
N ASP A 23 -2.30 -17.18 9.40
CA ASP A 23 -3.72 -17.49 9.57
C ASP A 23 -4.58 -16.21 9.68
N ASN A 24 -3.98 -15.06 10.01
CA ASN A 24 -4.70 -13.80 10.23
C ASN A 24 -4.28 -12.70 9.26
N ARG A 25 -4.77 -12.78 8.00
CA ARG A 25 -4.59 -11.79 6.91
C ARG A 25 -5.04 -10.35 7.23
N ASN A 26 -5.57 -10.13 8.43
CA ASN A 26 -6.10 -8.85 8.88
C ASN A 26 -5.01 -7.90 9.38
N ASN A 27 -3.78 -8.34 9.62
CA ASN A 27 -2.70 -7.49 10.10
C ASN A 27 -1.41 -7.82 9.31
N ILE A 28 -0.75 -6.81 8.74
CA ILE A 28 0.42 -6.98 7.87
C ILE A 28 1.50 -6.00 8.29
N CYS A 29 2.75 -6.46 8.40
CA CYS A 29 3.91 -5.65 8.72
C CYS A 29 5.00 -5.91 7.68
N ILE A 30 5.53 -4.84 7.07
CA ILE A 30 6.70 -4.88 6.19
C ILE A 30 7.86 -4.23 6.94
N GLN A 31 8.93 -5.00 7.16
CA GLN A 31 10.18 -4.44 7.65
C GLN A 31 11.07 -4.05 6.46
N CYS A 32 11.49 -2.80 6.44
CA CYS A 32 12.36 -2.19 5.45
C CYS A 32 13.75 -1.96 6.05
N THR A 33 14.78 -1.76 5.21
CA THR A 33 16.13 -1.43 5.69
C THR A 33 16.16 -0.14 6.52
N ASP A 34 15.33 0.84 6.16
CA ASP A 34 15.31 2.18 6.77
C ASP A 34 14.04 2.46 7.61
N GLY A 35 13.21 1.44 7.85
CA GLY A 35 11.97 1.62 8.60
C GLY A 35 11.01 0.43 8.58
N VAL A 36 9.79 0.62 9.04
CA VAL A 36 8.74 -0.39 9.10
C VAL A 36 7.45 0.24 8.60
N ALA A 37 6.73 -0.46 7.74
CA ALA A 37 5.36 -0.16 7.34
C ALA A 37 4.41 -1.18 7.99
N LEU A 38 3.30 -0.72 8.55
CA LEU A 38 2.35 -1.52 9.30
C LEU A 38 0.94 -1.24 8.79
N ALA A 39 0.15 -2.30 8.68
CA ALA A 39 -1.28 -2.26 8.46
C ALA A 39 -1.99 -3.12 9.50
N LEU A 40 -2.92 -2.53 10.23
CA LEU A 40 -3.72 -3.23 11.25
C LEU A 40 -5.19 -3.04 10.96
N LYS A 41 -5.94 -4.13 10.86
CA LYS A 41 -7.40 -4.10 10.85
C LYS A 41 -7.89 -4.40 12.25
N TYR A 42 -8.69 -3.50 12.79
CA TYR A 42 -9.35 -3.65 14.07
C TYR A 42 -10.85 -3.46 13.89
N LYS A 43 -11.61 -3.66 14.97
CA LYS A 43 -13.08 -3.74 14.92
C LYS A 43 -13.74 -2.51 14.28
N GLU A 44 -13.12 -1.35 14.40
CA GLU A 44 -13.67 -0.05 13.99
C GLU A 44 -12.89 0.62 12.86
N GLY A 45 -11.87 -0.04 12.29
CA GLY A 45 -11.08 0.61 11.24
C GLY A 45 -9.88 -0.15 10.72
N VAL A 46 -9.14 0.55 9.88
CA VAL A 46 -7.82 0.15 9.38
C VAL A 46 -6.82 1.24 9.76
N LEU A 47 -5.71 0.85 10.38
CA LEU A 47 -4.58 1.72 10.66
C LEU A 47 -3.46 1.40 9.68
N LEU A 48 -2.91 2.40 9.01
CA LEU A 48 -1.68 2.31 8.25
C LEU A 48 -0.64 3.23 8.88
N ALA A 49 0.54 2.70 9.16
CA ALA A 49 1.63 3.45 9.79
C ALA A 49 2.96 3.14 9.11
N THR A 50 3.87 4.10 9.11
CA THR A 50 5.24 3.91 8.63
C THR A 50 6.21 4.68 9.51
N THR A 51 7.36 4.08 9.80
CA THR A 51 8.44 4.76 10.54
C THR A 51 9.36 5.55 9.63
N ARG A 52 9.27 5.36 8.30
CA ARG A 52 10.12 6.03 7.34
C ARG A 52 9.61 7.46 7.15
N ALA A 53 10.49 8.43 7.38
CA ALA A 53 10.14 9.83 7.26
C ALA A 53 9.78 10.17 5.80
N GLU A 54 8.60 10.76 5.61
CA GLU A 54 8.23 11.39 4.35
C GLU A 54 9.16 12.58 4.08
N THR A 55 9.63 12.69 2.85
CA THR A 55 10.40 13.84 2.39
C THR A 55 9.56 14.62 1.38
N LYS A 56 9.95 15.85 1.05
CA LYS A 56 9.29 16.61 -0.04
C LYS A 56 9.25 15.84 -1.37
N SER A 57 10.16 14.89 -1.56
CA SER A 57 10.34 14.16 -2.81
C SER A 57 9.80 12.74 -2.77
N TYR A 58 9.29 12.25 -1.62
CA TYR A 58 8.83 10.87 -1.48
C TYR A 58 7.83 10.71 -0.34
N GLU A 59 6.68 10.13 -0.68
CA GLU A 59 5.63 9.74 0.24
C GLU A 59 5.68 8.22 0.45
N THR A 60 5.44 7.79 1.67
CA THR A 60 5.38 6.36 2.04
C THR A 60 3.95 5.87 2.22
N ILE A 61 3.00 6.80 2.39
CA ILE A 61 1.57 6.52 2.42
C ILE A 61 0.89 7.34 1.32
N TYR A 62 0.21 6.64 0.41
CA TYR A 62 -0.54 7.23 -0.68
C TYR A 62 -2.04 7.15 -0.41
N LYS A 63 -2.73 8.28 -0.48
CA LYS A 63 -4.19 8.30 -0.51
C LYS A 63 -4.66 7.90 -1.91
N LEU A 64 -5.37 6.78 -2.03
CA LEU A 64 -5.86 6.28 -3.32
C LEU A 64 -7.27 6.79 -3.61
N THR A 65 -8.14 6.76 -2.59
CA THR A 65 -9.49 7.34 -2.58
C THR A 65 -9.75 7.99 -1.22
N ASP A 66 -10.97 8.49 -0.99
CA ASP A 66 -11.37 9.04 0.31
C ASP A 66 -11.49 7.99 1.43
N LYS A 67 -11.47 6.70 1.10
CA LYS A 67 -11.64 5.59 2.05
C LYS A 67 -10.53 4.52 1.96
N ILE A 68 -9.60 4.65 1.00
CA ILE A 68 -8.56 3.66 0.73
C ILE A 68 -7.20 4.36 0.63
N CYS A 69 -6.19 3.80 1.30
CA CYS A 69 -4.80 4.22 1.19
C CYS A 69 -3.89 3.03 0.92
N ALA A 70 -2.66 3.32 0.53
CA ALA A 70 -1.60 2.34 0.41
C ALA A 70 -0.33 2.78 1.14
N CYS A 71 0.31 1.85 1.84
CA CYS A 71 1.68 2.01 2.31
C CYS A 71 2.62 1.26 1.38
N VAL A 72 3.76 1.86 1.07
CA VAL A 72 4.63 1.40 -0.01
C VAL A 72 6.09 1.31 0.42
N TYR A 73 6.78 0.31 -0.09
CA TYR A 73 8.21 0.12 0.06
C TYR A 73 8.83 -0.35 -1.27
N GLY A 74 10.10 0.00 -1.50
CA GLY A 74 10.83 -0.34 -2.72
C GLY A 74 11.47 0.86 -3.43
N ALA A 75 11.72 0.70 -4.73
CA ALA A 75 12.36 1.71 -5.56
C ALA A 75 11.44 2.94 -5.73
N ILE A 76 11.92 4.10 -5.27
CA ILE A 76 11.12 5.34 -5.19
C ILE A 76 10.52 5.72 -6.55
N GLY A 77 11.30 5.63 -7.63
CA GLY A 77 10.86 5.97 -8.99
C GLY A 77 9.72 5.09 -9.46
N ASP A 78 9.87 3.77 -9.32
CA ASP A 78 8.87 2.78 -9.70
C ASP A 78 7.56 2.97 -8.93
N ILE A 79 7.67 3.15 -7.61
CA ILE A 79 6.52 3.38 -6.72
C ILE A 79 5.77 4.64 -7.14
N GLN A 80 6.47 5.75 -7.36
CA GLN A 80 5.83 7.00 -7.75
C GLN A 80 5.11 6.87 -9.08
N GLN A 81 5.70 6.16 -10.05
CA GLN A 81 5.06 5.90 -11.34
C GLN A 81 3.80 5.05 -11.17
N ILE A 82 3.90 3.93 -10.45
CA ILE A 82 2.77 3.01 -10.21
C ILE A 82 1.64 3.71 -9.49
N MET A 83 1.93 4.45 -8.42
CA MET A 83 0.90 5.12 -7.62
C MET A 83 0.17 6.20 -8.43
N LYS A 84 0.89 6.99 -9.25
CA LYS A 84 0.26 7.97 -10.15
C LYS A 84 -0.67 7.32 -11.17
N MET A 85 -0.24 6.21 -11.77
CA MET A 85 -1.05 5.46 -12.74
C MET A 85 -2.28 4.83 -12.07
N ALA A 86 -2.09 4.23 -10.90
CA ALA A 86 -3.15 3.59 -10.14
C ALA A 86 -4.23 4.60 -9.73
N ILE A 87 -3.85 5.73 -9.12
CA ILE A 87 -4.78 6.79 -8.71
C ILE A 87 -5.59 7.29 -9.91
N SER A 88 -4.94 7.47 -11.06
CA SER A 88 -5.63 7.91 -12.29
C SER A 88 -6.63 6.87 -12.80
N GLN A 89 -6.24 5.59 -12.82
CA GLN A 89 -7.13 4.50 -13.25
C GLN A 89 -8.32 4.31 -12.31
N ILE A 90 -8.10 4.43 -10.99
CA ILE A 90 -9.17 4.33 -9.99
C ILE A 90 -10.18 5.45 -10.20
N LYS A 91 -9.71 6.71 -10.30
CA LYS A 91 -10.61 7.86 -10.54
C LYS A 91 -11.39 7.74 -11.84
N LEU A 92 -10.75 7.27 -12.91
CA LEU A 92 -11.41 7.06 -14.19
C LEU A 92 -12.45 5.93 -14.11
N LEU A 93 -12.15 4.87 -13.36
CA LEU A 93 -13.09 3.78 -13.13
C LEU A 93 -14.30 4.26 -12.33
N GLU A 94 -14.09 4.95 -11.21
CA GLU A 94 -15.18 5.53 -10.38
C GLU A 94 -16.03 6.51 -11.17
N TYR A 95 -15.41 7.34 -12.01
CA TYR A 95 -16.14 8.26 -12.88
C TYR A 95 -17.01 7.53 -13.90
N ASN A 96 -16.50 6.47 -14.51
CA ASN A 96 -17.23 5.73 -15.54
C ASN A 96 -18.32 4.83 -14.97
N THR A 97 -18.15 4.31 -13.76
CA THR A 97 -19.11 3.40 -13.14
C THR A 97 -20.09 4.13 -12.24
N GLU A 98 -19.79 5.36 -11.80
CA GLU A 98 -20.50 6.08 -10.73
C GLU A 98 -20.51 5.33 -9.39
N HIS A 99 -19.59 4.38 -9.20
CA HIS A 99 -19.49 3.57 -7.99
C HIS A 99 -18.06 3.61 -7.45
N GLU A 100 -17.93 3.67 -6.12
CA GLU A 100 -16.64 3.55 -5.43
C GLU A 100 -15.99 2.19 -5.72
N VAL A 101 -14.67 2.19 -5.95
CA VAL A 101 -13.94 0.95 -6.22
C VAL A 101 -13.61 0.25 -4.90
N PRO A 102 -13.96 -1.05 -4.72
CA PRO A 102 -13.63 -1.76 -3.49
C PRO A 102 -12.11 -1.97 -3.34
N VAL A 103 -11.64 -2.21 -2.11
CA VAL A 103 -10.22 -2.41 -1.77
C VAL A 103 -9.58 -3.50 -2.62
N ARG A 104 -10.31 -4.59 -2.89
CA ARG A 104 -9.87 -5.66 -3.80
C ARG A 104 -9.72 -5.18 -5.26
N GLY A 105 -10.64 -4.34 -5.73
CA GLY A 105 -10.57 -3.75 -7.07
C GLY A 105 -9.34 -2.85 -7.23
N VAL A 106 -9.11 -1.97 -6.26
CA VAL A 106 -7.89 -1.14 -6.18
C VAL A 106 -6.63 -2.00 -6.18
N THR A 107 -6.62 -3.06 -5.37
CA THR A 107 -5.49 -4.00 -5.29
C THR A 107 -5.23 -4.66 -6.64
N GLN A 108 -6.27 -5.05 -7.37
CA GLN A 108 -6.14 -5.68 -8.68
C GLN A 108 -5.61 -4.71 -9.75
N ILE A 109 -6.05 -3.45 -9.72
CA ILE A 109 -5.53 -2.38 -10.59
C ILE A 109 -4.02 -2.24 -10.38
N ILE A 110 -3.57 -2.11 -9.14
CA ILE A 110 -2.14 -1.96 -8.81
C ILE A 110 -1.36 -3.20 -9.23
N ARG A 111 -1.86 -4.41 -8.96
CA ARG A 111 -1.22 -5.67 -9.36
C ARG A 111 -1.07 -5.77 -10.89
N ASN A 112 -2.09 -5.38 -11.64
CA ASN A 112 -2.05 -5.39 -13.11
C ASN A 112 -1.02 -4.38 -13.65
N LEU A 113 -0.96 -3.18 -13.06
CA LEU A 113 0.04 -2.16 -13.42
C LEU A 113 1.46 -2.64 -13.13
N LEU A 114 1.70 -3.18 -11.94
CA LEU A 114 2.99 -3.72 -11.52
C LEU A 114 3.46 -4.83 -12.47
N HIS A 115 2.57 -5.78 -12.79
CA HIS A 115 2.88 -6.87 -13.70
C HIS A 115 3.10 -6.40 -15.15
N SER A 116 2.36 -5.38 -15.60
CA SER A 116 2.56 -4.77 -16.92
C SER A 116 3.92 -4.07 -17.03
N LEU A 117 4.28 -3.27 -16.03
CA LEU A 117 5.56 -2.56 -16.01
C LEU A 117 6.72 -3.55 -15.87
N GLN A 118 6.59 -4.60 -15.05
CA GLN A 118 7.62 -5.64 -14.88
C GLN A 118 7.97 -6.30 -16.22
N LYS A 119 6.98 -6.61 -17.06
CA LYS A 119 7.21 -7.20 -18.38
C LYS A 119 8.03 -6.27 -19.29
N ASN A 120 7.74 -4.98 -19.25
CA ASN A 120 8.38 -3.98 -20.12
C ASN A 120 9.75 -3.51 -19.60
N ALA A 121 10.02 -3.65 -18.31
CA ALA A 121 11.22 -3.13 -17.67
C ALA A 121 12.45 -4.04 -17.84
N THR A 122 12.29 -5.25 -18.38
CA THR A 122 13.41 -6.19 -18.62
C THR A 122 14.52 -5.52 -19.47
N PRO A 123 15.77 -5.41 -18.97
CA PRO A 123 16.37 -6.19 -17.88
C PRO A 123 16.36 -5.56 -16.46
N HIS A 124 15.78 -4.39 -16.24
CA HIS A 124 15.65 -3.77 -14.91
C HIS A 124 14.34 -4.21 -14.22
N PRO A 125 14.39 -5.14 -13.24
CA PRO A 125 13.19 -5.59 -12.56
C PRO A 125 12.65 -4.53 -11.61
N ILE A 126 11.32 -4.47 -11.48
CA ILE A 126 10.66 -3.53 -10.58
C ILE A 126 10.66 -4.08 -9.17
N TYR A 127 11.05 -3.20 -8.24
CA TYR A 127 11.13 -3.51 -6.82
C TYR A 127 10.08 -2.69 -6.07
N ALA A 128 8.93 -3.31 -5.79
CA ALA A 128 7.85 -2.67 -5.06
C ALA A 128 7.10 -3.68 -4.19
N GLU A 129 6.84 -3.28 -2.95
CA GLU A 129 6.00 -3.97 -1.98
C GLU A 129 4.97 -2.97 -1.45
N ILE A 130 3.69 -3.33 -1.50
CA ILE A 130 2.59 -2.41 -1.30
C ILE A 130 1.55 -3.08 -0.41
N ILE A 131 1.16 -2.42 0.68
CA ILE A 131 -0.02 -2.77 1.46
C ILE A 131 -1.12 -1.77 1.14
N VAL A 132 -2.28 -2.26 0.71
CA VAL A 132 -3.49 -1.47 0.50
C VAL A 132 -4.42 -1.72 1.69
N GLY A 133 -4.93 -0.66 2.30
CA GLY A 133 -5.88 -0.74 3.41
C GLY A 133 -6.99 0.28 3.23
N GLY A 134 -8.22 -0.09 3.61
CA GLY A 134 -9.34 0.82 3.51
C GLY A 134 -10.66 0.22 3.96
N VAL A 135 -11.72 1.00 3.74
CA VAL A 135 -13.10 0.60 3.98
C VAL A 135 -13.91 0.71 2.69
N ASP A 136 -14.66 -0.34 2.37
CA ASP A 136 -15.55 -0.41 1.22
C ASP A 136 -16.92 -1.00 1.62
N CYS A 137 -17.74 -1.37 0.64
CA CYS A 137 -19.06 -1.98 0.88
C CYS A 137 -18.99 -3.34 1.60
N ASP A 138 -17.88 -4.06 1.51
CA ASP A 138 -17.65 -5.33 2.21
C ASP A 138 -17.06 -5.11 3.62
N GLY A 139 -16.77 -3.85 3.98
CA GLY A 139 -16.24 -3.44 5.28
C GLY A 139 -14.75 -3.14 5.25
N TYR A 140 -14.06 -3.37 6.36
CA TYR A 140 -12.62 -3.10 6.48
C TYR A 140 -11.80 -4.20 5.82
N SER A 141 -10.87 -3.82 4.95
CA SER A 141 -10.04 -4.77 4.21
C SER A 141 -8.58 -4.30 4.14
N ILE A 142 -7.67 -5.26 4.23
CA ILE A 142 -6.24 -5.07 3.98
C ILE A 142 -5.80 -6.09 2.94
N CYS A 143 -4.99 -5.66 2.00
CA CYS A 143 -4.45 -6.45 0.91
C CYS A 143 -2.95 -6.17 0.75
N HIS A 144 -2.18 -7.21 0.48
CA HIS A 144 -0.73 -7.10 0.26
C HIS A 144 -0.39 -7.48 -1.18
N ILE A 145 0.53 -6.72 -1.76
CA ILE A 145 1.01 -6.85 -3.12
C ILE A 145 2.53 -6.84 -3.08
N LEU A 146 3.13 -7.88 -3.63
CA LEU A 146 4.57 -8.05 -3.73
C LEU A 146 4.95 -8.14 -5.21
N SER A 147 5.99 -7.43 -5.65
CA SER A 147 6.56 -7.67 -6.98
C SER A 147 7.25 -9.03 -7.00
N ASP A 148 7.22 -9.72 -8.15
CA ASP A 148 7.83 -11.05 -8.24
C ASP A 148 9.34 -11.04 -7.98
N THR A 149 10.00 -9.89 -8.17
CA THR A 149 11.42 -9.66 -7.87
C THR A 149 11.75 -9.78 -6.39
N PHE A 150 10.83 -9.42 -5.49
CA PHE A 150 11.04 -9.49 -4.03
C PHE A 150 11.15 -10.92 -3.50
N LYS A 151 10.65 -11.94 -4.22
CA LYS A 151 10.70 -13.34 -3.76
C LYS A 151 12.12 -13.92 -3.72
N TYR A 152 13.10 -13.22 -4.28
CA TYR A 152 14.47 -13.70 -4.46
C TYR A 152 15.51 -12.97 -3.57
N TYR A 153 15.05 -12.12 -2.65
CA TYR A 153 15.86 -11.40 -1.66
C TYR A 153 15.30 -11.64 -0.26
#